data_AF-A0A0L0GD61-F1
#
_entry.id   AF-A0A0L0GD61-F1
#
_cell.length_a   1.000
_cell.length_b   1.000
_cell.length_c   1.000
_cell.angle_alpha   90.00
_cell.angle_beta   90.00
_cell.angle_gamma   90.00
#
_symmetry.space_group_name_H-M   'P 1'
#
loop_
_entity.id
_entity.type
_entity.pdbx_description
1 polymer ?
#
loop_
_entity_poly.entity_id
_entity_poly.type
_entity_poly.pdbx_seq_one_letter_code
_entity_poly.pdbx_strand_id
1 'polypeptide(L)'
;MADIIISAYESHSTIVDTVLLGAVLSLPHVVYRDIWQNPQPFIKKCEKIKKEPVKVMATIGYTLKTAQYLACLLWSYRTLSDENGNFVMSFQDLPRGVTALAFSLILFGQVLNFSTYKTLKQDGVYYGAKLGKNIPWVHGFPFNTFNHPQYLGCVCSIWGATLLVLCTVHFYRWMHVLSIGTWWTMLYLFSSIVESK
;
A
#
# COMPACT_ATOMS: atom_id res chain seq x y z
N MET A 1 3.17 38.35 10.51
CA MET A 1 4.19 38.08 9.46
C MET A 1 4.97 36.82 9.77
N ALA A 2 5.42 36.59 11.01
CA ALA A 2 6.05 35.34 11.44
C ALA A 2 5.15 34.10 11.24
N ASP A 3 3.86 34.16 11.60
CA ASP A 3 2.94 33.02 11.47
C ASP A 3 2.71 32.59 10.01
N ILE A 4 2.75 33.54 9.07
CA ILE A 4 2.61 33.27 7.63
C ILE A 4 3.86 32.56 7.10
N ILE A 5 5.05 32.96 7.57
CA ILE A 5 6.33 32.35 7.17
C ILE A 5 6.45 30.93 7.73
N ILE A 6 6.06 30.72 8.99
CA ILE A 6 6.05 29.40 9.64
C ILE A 6 5.07 28.46 8.92
N SER A 7 3.84 28.93 8.65
CA SER A 7 2.84 28.15 7.92
C SER A 7 3.28 27.78 6.49
N ALA A 8 3.96 28.70 5.78
CA ALA A 8 4.50 28.43 4.46
C ALA A 8 5.64 27.40 4.49
N TYR A 9 6.50 27.45 5.51
CA TYR A 9 7.60 26.49 5.70
C TYR A 9 7.09 25.08 6.04
N GLU A 10 6.13 24.97 6.96
CA GLU A 10 5.50 23.70 7.33
C GLU A 10 4.78 23.05 6.14
N SER A 11 4.08 23.86 5.35
CA SER A 11 3.43 23.41 4.12
C SER A 11 4.44 22.87 3.11
N HIS A 12 5.55 23.58 2.87
CA HIS A 12 6.60 23.13 1.96
C HIS A 12 7.25 21.81 2.42
N SER A 13 7.57 21.69 3.72
CA SER A 13 8.13 20.45 4.27
C SER A 13 7.18 19.26 4.09
N THR A 14 5.88 19.48 4.32
CA THR A 14 4.85 18.44 4.19
C THR A 14 4.68 17.99 2.73
N ILE A 15 4.81 18.89 1.76
CA ILE A 15 4.80 18.54 0.33
C ILE A 15 5.97 17.61 -0.01
N VAL A 16 7.19 17.94 0.43
CA VAL A 16 8.38 17.12 0.17
C VAL A 16 8.22 15.74 0.79
N ASP A 17 7.80 15.64 2.05
CA ASP A 17 7.57 14.37 2.73
C ASP A 17 6.49 13.52 2.00
N THR A 18 5.44 14.16 1.50
CA THR A 18 4.36 13.50 0.73
C THR A 18 4.86 12.95 -0.59
N VAL A 19 5.69 13.71 -1.32
CA VAL A 19 6.30 13.26 -2.59
C VAL A 19 7.26 12.10 -2.34
N LEU A 20 8.09 12.18 -1.30
CA LEU A 20 9.00 11.11 -0.90
C LEU A 20 8.24 9.83 -0.54
N LEU A 21 7.16 9.95 0.22
CA LEU A 21 6.28 8.81 0.51
C LEU A 21 5.72 8.22 -0.78
N GLY A 22 5.19 9.05 -1.68
CA GLY A 22 4.68 8.60 -2.99
C GLY A 22 5.71 7.82 -3.80
N ALA A 23 6.98 8.25 -3.80
CA ALA A 23 8.08 7.55 -4.44
C ALA A 23 8.34 6.18 -3.80
N VAL A 24 8.43 6.09 -2.47
CA VAL A 24 8.62 4.83 -1.74
C VAL A 24 7.43 3.88 -1.97
N LEU A 25 6.21 4.41 -1.97
CA LEU A 25 4.99 3.64 -2.24
C LEU A 25 5.01 3.02 -3.63
N SER A 26 5.67 3.64 -4.61
CA SER A 26 5.73 3.16 -5.99
C SER A 26 6.70 1.99 -6.19
N LEU A 27 7.69 1.84 -5.31
CA LEU A 27 8.79 0.87 -5.49
C LEU A 27 8.35 -0.58 -5.71
N PRO A 28 7.44 -1.17 -4.89
CA PRO A 28 7.00 -2.55 -5.15
C PRO A 28 6.32 -2.67 -6.50
N HIS A 29 5.48 -1.71 -6.90
CA HIS A 29 4.72 -1.78 -8.14
C HIS A 29 5.64 -1.75 -9.38
N VAL A 30 6.74 -0.99 -9.32
CA VAL A 30 7.77 -0.97 -10.37
C VAL A 30 8.51 -2.31 -10.43
N VAL A 31 9.00 -2.80 -9.28
CA VAL A 31 9.73 -4.08 -9.21
C VAL A 31 8.85 -5.25 -9.67
N TYR A 32 7.58 -5.24 -9.25
CA TYR A 32 6.60 -6.27 -9.57
C TYR A 32 6.29 -6.29 -11.06
N ARG A 33 6.07 -5.11 -11.67
CA ARG A 33 5.91 -4.97 -13.12
C ARG A 33 7.11 -5.55 -13.87
N ASP A 34 8.33 -5.19 -13.48
CA ASP A 34 9.54 -5.61 -14.21
C ASP A 34 9.70 -7.13 -14.19
N ILE A 35 9.42 -7.77 -13.04
CA ILE A 35 9.46 -9.23 -12.88
C ILE A 35 8.29 -9.89 -13.63
N TRP A 36 7.09 -9.30 -13.62
CA TRP A 36 5.93 -9.83 -14.33
C TRP A 36 6.13 -9.85 -15.84
N GLN A 37 6.64 -8.75 -16.41
CA GLN A 37 6.80 -8.58 -17.86
C GLN A 37 8.01 -9.31 -18.42
N ASN A 38 9.13 -9.36 -17.68
CA ASN A 38 10.32 -10.06 -18.10
C ASN A 38 10.97 -10.80 -16.92
N PRO A 39 10.48 -12.01 -16.58
CA PRO A 39 11.00 -12.75 -15.43
C PRO A 39 12.40 -13.33 -15.67
N GLN A 40 12.86 -13.45 -16.92
CA GLN A 40 14.08 -14.18 -17.27
C GLN A 40 15.37 -13.64 -16.63
N PRO A 41 15.65 -12.32 -16.63
CA PRO A 41 16.80 -11.77 -15.92
C PRO A 41 16.75 -12.04 -14.41
N PHE A 42 15.56 -12.02 -13.81
CA PHE A 42 15.38 -12.29 -12.40
C PHE A 42 15.63 -13.77 -12.07
N ILE A 43 15.07 -14.69 -12.87
CA ILE A 43 15.30 -16.14 -12.74
C ILE A 43 16.80 -16.44 -12.86
N LYS A 44 17.48 -15.94 -13.90
CA LYS A 44 18.94 -16.14 -14.10
C LYS A 44 19.77 -15.62 -12.91
N LYS A 45 19.38 -14.50 -12.31
CA LYS A 45 20.05 -13.98 -11.10
C LYS A 45 19.84 -14.93 -9.91
N CYS A 46 18.62 -15.44 -9.72
CA CYS A 46 18.29 -16.39 -8.66
C CYS A 46 19.03 -17.73 -8.81
N GLU A 47 19.15 -18.23 -10.04
CA GLU A 47 19.94 -19.44 -10.37
C GLU A 47 21.41 -19.27 -10.01
N LYS A 48 22.02 -18.12 -10.35
CA LYS A 48 23.42 -17.81 -10.01
C LYS A 48 23.69 -17.85 -8.50
N ILE A 49 22.76 -17.35 -7.70
CA ILE A 49 22.85 -17.38 -6.23
C ILE A 49 22.29 -18.68 -5.62
N LYS A 50 21.89 -19.66 -6.46
CA LYS A 50 21.31 -20.95 -6.06
C LYS A 50 20.11 -20.82 -5.11
N LYS A 51 19.27 -19.81 -5.32
CA LYS A 51 18.04 -19.59 -4.54
C LYS A 51 16.81 -19.75 -5.43
N GLU A 52 15.74 -20.25 -4.83
CA GLU A 52 14.44 -20.39 -5.48
C GLU A 52 13.83 -19.00 -5.80
N PRO A 53 13.50 -18.71 -7.07
CA PRO A 53 13.06 -17.37 -7.48
C PRO A 53 11.85 -16.85 -6.70
N VAL A 54 10.86 -17.70 -6.44
CA VAL A 54 9.63 -17.33 -5.69
C VAL A 54 9.95 -16.90 -4.26
N LYS A 55 10.87 -17.61 -3.57
CA LYS A 55 11.28 -17.24 -2.21
C LYS A 55 12.06 -15.93 -2.20
N VAL A 56 12.91 -15.70 -3.21
CA VAL A 56 13.61 -14.41 -3.36
C VAL A 56 12.62 -13.29 -3.60
N MET A 57 11.62 -13.51 -4.47
CA MET A 57 10.56 -12.55 -4.75
C MET A 57 9.73 -12.24 -3.50
N ALA A 58 9.38 -13.26 -2.70
CA ALA A 58 8.68 -13.08 -1.43
C ALA A 58 9.49 -12.22 -0.46
N THR A 59 10.79 -12.50 -0.29
CA THR A 59 11.68 -11.71 0.57
C THR A 59 11.80 -10.26 0.12
N ILE A 60 11.93 -10.01 -1.19
CA ILE A 60 11.91 -8.65 -1.75
C ILE A 60 10.57 -7.97 -1.44
N GLY A 61 9.46 -8.67 -1.66
CA GLY A 61 8.13 -8.17 -1.35
C GLY A 61 7.94 -7.80 0.12
N TYR A 62 8.34 -8.66 1.05
CA TYR A 62 8.31 -8.36 2.49
C TYR A 62 9.19 -7.16 2.84
N THR A 63 10.40 -7.09 2.27
CA THR A 63 11.34 -5.99 2.52
C THR A 63 10.76 -4.66 2.05
N LEU A 64 10.23 -4.62 0.83
CA LEU A 64 9.63 -3.42 0.26
C LEU A 64 8.34 -3.03 1.02
N LYS A 65 7.53 -4.00 1.44
CA LYS A 65 6.33 -3.72 2.27
C LYS A 65 6.69 -3.17 3.63
N THR A 66 7.72 -3.69 4.28
CA THR A 66 8.25 -3.14 5.54
C THR A 66 8.73 -1.71 5.34
N ALA A 67 9.48 -1.44 4.27
CA ALA A 67 9.91 -0.08 3.94
C ALA A 67 8.71 0.87 3.68
N GLN A 68 7.67 0.40 2.98
CA GLN A 68 6.42 1.16 2.79
C GLN A 68 5.76 1.48 4.14
N TYR A 69 5.61 0.50 5.04
CA TYR A 69 5.00 0.74 6.35
C TYR A 69 5.81 1.70 7.22
N LEU A 70 7.14 1.56 7.24
CA LEU A 70 8.01 2.49 7.96
C LEU A 70 7.93 3.90 7.38
N ALA A 71 7.92 4.05 6.05
CA ALA A 71 7.75 5.35 5.40
C ALA A 71 6.38 5.96 5.72
N CYS A 72 5.30 5.17 5.70
CA CYS A 72 3.97 5.62 6.11
C CYS A 72 3.94 6.06 7.57
N LEU A 73 4.58 5.33 8.48
CA LEU A 73 4.65 5.69 9.91
C LEU A 73 5.45 6.99 10.11
N LEU A 74 6.60 7.14 9.44
CA LEU A 74 7.41 8.35 9.52
C LEU A 74 6.67 9.57 8.95
N TRP A 75 6.04 9.41 7.77
CA TRP A 75 5.22 10.45 7.17
C TRP A 75 4.02 10.80 8.06
N SER A 76 3.37 9.80 8.66
CA SER A 76 2.26 9.99 9.59
C SER A 76 2.73 10.75 10.82
N TYR A 77 3.86 10.39 11.43
CA TYR A 77 4.42 11.14 12.56
C TYR A 77 4.70 12.60 12.18
N ARG A 78 5.34 12.87 11.05
CA ARG A 78 5.63 14.25 10.62
C ARG A 78 4.39 15.05 10.24
N THR A 79 3.39 14.40 9.68
CA THR A 79 2.17 15.06 9.15
C THR A 79 1.06 15.15 10.19
N LEU A 80 1.05 14.26 11.19
CA LEU A 80 -0.03 14.11 12.17
C LEU A 80 0.39 14.49 13.60
N SER A 81 1.66 14.82 13.83
CA SER A 81 2.09 15.40 15.10
C SER A 81 1.88 16.92 15.15
N ASP A 82 1.66 17.43 16.36
CA ASP A 82 1.68 18.85 16.69
C ASP A 82 3.12 19.40 16.82
N GLU A 83 3.24 20.69 17.12
CA GLU A 83 4.52 21.37 17.38
C GLU A 83 5.34 20.76 18.53
N ASN A 84 4.69 20.02 19.43
CA ASN A 84 5.29 19.35 20.58
C ASN A 84 5.61 17.87 20.30
N GLY A 85 5.35 17.38 19.08
CA GLY A 85 5.56 15.99 18.68
C GLY A 85 4.47 15.02 19.15
N ASN A 86 3.38 15.50 19.75
CA ASN A 86 2.26 14.66 20.15
C ASN A 86 1.36 14.37 18.95
N PHE A 87 0.90 13.12 18.86
CA PHE A 87 0.02 12.71 17.78
C PHE A 87 -1.37 13.34 17.98
N VAL A 88 -1.86 14.09 16.99
CA VAL A 88 -3.13 14.86 17.08
C VAL A 88 -4.37 13.97 16.88
N MET A 89 -4.19 12.65 16.75
CA MET A 89 -5.29 11.71 16.53
C MET A 89 -6.02 11.38 17.85
N SER A 90 -7.18 12.02 18.05
CA SER A 90 -8.16 11.61 19.06
C SER A 90 -9.26 10.76 18.40
N PHE A 91 -9.33 9.48 18.77
CA PHE A 91 -10.44 8.61 18.33
C PHE A 91 -11.77 8.97 18.98
N GLN A 92 -11.76 9.71 20.09
CA GLN A 92 -12.96 10.06 20.85
C GLN A 92 -13.81 11.10 20.14
N ASP A 93 -13.21 11.91 19.27
CA ASP A 93 -13.87 13.01 18.56
C ASP A 93 -14.31 12.62 17.14
N LEU A 94 -14.09 11.37 16.72
CA LEU A 94 -14.46 10.90 15.40
C LEU A 94 -15.97 10.67 15.26
N PRO A 95 -16.61 11.14 14.17
CA PRO A 95 -18.01 10.83 13.90
C PRO A 95 -18.22 9.31 13.82
N ARG A 96 -19.09 8.77 14.68
CA ARG A 96 -19.32 7.32 14.83
C ARG A 96 -19.59 6.61 13.50
N GLY A 97 -20.35 7.25 12.61
CA GLY A 97 -20.66 6.71 11.27
C GLY A 97 -19.42 6.58 10.39
N VAL A 98 -18.51 7.57 10.41
CA VAL A 98 -17.26 7.54 9.64
C VAL A 98 -16.32 6.48 10.21
N THR A 99 -16.21 6.39 11.54
CA THR A 99 -15.42 5.36 12.21
C THR A 99 -15.91 3.95 11.84
N ALA A 100 -17.22 3.73 11.90
CA ALA A 100 -17.82 2.44 11.52
C ALA A 100 -17.55 2.10 10.04
N LEU A 101 -17.70 3.06 9.12
CA LEU A 101 -17.39 2.86 7.71
C LEU A 101 -15.91 2.55 7.49
N ALA A 102 -15.01 3.30 8.12
CA ALA A 102 -13.57 3.12 7.98
C ALA A 102 -13.11 1.73 8.46
N PHE A 103 -13.56 1.30 9.65
CA PHE A 103 -13.27 -0.04 10.14
C PHE A 103 -13.91 -1.13 9.27
N SER A 104 -15.11 -0.90 8.74
CA SER A 104 -15.75 -1.85 7.82
C SER A 104 -14.94 -2.03 6.54
N LEU A 105 -14.43 -0.94 5.96
CA LEU A 105 -13.55 -0.97 4.79
C LEU A 105 -12.23 -1.68 5.07
N ILE A 106 -11.60 -1.40 6.21
CA ILE A 106 -10.38 -2.09 6.64
C ILE A 106 -10.65 -3.58 6.82
N LEU A 107 -11.69 -3.95 7.57
CA LEU A 107 -12.04 -5.34 7.83
C LEU A 107 -12.32 -6.10 6.53
N PHE A 108 -13.17 -5.53 5.67
CA PHE A 108 -13.46 -6.11 4.36
C PHE A 108 -12.18 -6.30 3.53
N GLY A 109 -11.31 -5.29 3.51
CA GLY A 109 -10.06 -5.34 2.79
C GLY A 109 -9.10 -6.42 3.31
N GLN A 110 -8.99 -6.56 4.63
CA GLN A 110 -8.17 -7.59 5.26
C GLN A 110 -8.74 -9.00 5.02
N VAL A 111 -10.07 -9.17 5.03
CA VAL A 111 -10.71 -10.45 4.67
C VAL A 111 -10.35 -10.87 3.25
N LEU A 112 -10.39 -9.95 2.28
CA LEU A 112 -9.98 -10.24 0.90
C LEU A 112 -8.49 -10.59 0.79
N ASN A 113 -7.62 -9.85 1.45
CA ASN A 113 -6.18 -10.10 1.43
C ASN A 113 -5.81 -11.43 2.08
N PHE A 114 -6.38 -11.73 3.25
CA PHE A 114 -6.17 -12.99 3.94
C PHE A 114 -6.69 -14.17 3.12
N SER A 115 -7.88 -14.03 2.54
CA SER A 115 -8.47 -15.08 1.71
C SER A 115 -7.65 -15.33 0.44
N THR A 116 -7.15 -14.28 -0.20
CA THR A 116 -6.23 -14.39 -1.34
C THR A 116 -4.96 -15.15 -0.95
N TYR A 117 -4.31 -14.78 0.16
CA TYR A 117 -3.09 -15.46 0.62
C TYR A 117 -3.36 -16.91 1.03
N LYS A 118 -4.47 -17.19 1.71
CA LYS A 118 -4.86 -18.56 2.08
C LYS A 118 -5.06 -19.44 0.84
N THR A 119 -5.66 -18.87 -0.20
CA THR A 119 -6.02 -19.58 -1.43
C THR A 119 -4.82 -19.79 -2.36
N LEU A 120 -4.06 -18.74 -2.66
CA LEU A 120 -2.92 -18.80 -3.57
C LEU A 120 -1.62 -19.27 -2.91
N LYS A 121 -1.53 -19.13 -1.58
CA LYS A 121 -0.30 -19.28 -0.81
C LYS A 121 0.81 -18.37 -1.33
N GLN A 122 2.01 -18.50 -0.78
CA GLN A 122 3.16 -17.70 -1.19
C GLN A 122 3.44 -17.83 -2.70
N ASP A 123 3.37 -19.05 -3.24
CA ASP A 123 3.74 -19.31 -4.62
C ASP A 123 2.81 -18.64 -5.63
N GLY A 124 1.50 -18.61 -5.38
CA GLY A 124 0.58 -17.88 -6.25
C GLY A 124 0.68 -16.36 -6.09
N VAL A 125 0.87 -15.85 -4.87
CA VAL A 125 0.98 -14.39 -4.61
C VAL A 125 2.26 -13.79 -5.18
N TYR A 126 3.38 -14.51 -5.14
CA TYR A 126 4.68 -14.01 -5.60
C TYR A 126 5.07 -14.55 -6.98
N TYR A 127 4.10 -14.54 -7.90
CA TYR A 127 4.28 -14.83 -9.33
C TYR A 127 4.90 -16.19 -9.66
N GLY A 128 4.62 -17.24 -8.87
CA GLY A 128 5.10 -18.59 -9.12
C GLY A 128 4.87 -19.05 -10.56
N ALA A 129 3.71 -18.76 -11.14
CA ALA A 129 3.38 -19.11 -12.52
C ALA A 129 4.37 -18.49 -13.54
N LYS A 130 4.80 -17.23 -13.33
CA LYS A 130 5.81 -16.56 -14.17
C LYS A 130 7.24 -17.01 -13.85
N LEU A 131 7.46 -17.50 -12.64
CA LEU A 131 8.76 -17.93 -12.12
C LEU A 131 9.00 -19.45 -12.24
N GLY A 132 8.22 -20.14 -13.08
CA GLY A 132 8.42 -21.55 -13.44
C GLY A 132 7.76 -22.56 -12.50
N LYS A 133 6.88 -22.12 -11.59
CA LYS A 133 6.03 -23.03 -10.79
C LYS A 133 4.73 -23.35 -11.53
N ASN A 134 4.25 -24.57 -11.35
CA ASN A 134 2.91 -24.94 -11.78
C ASN A 134 1.90 -24.50 -10.71
N ILE A 135 1.14 -23.43 -10.98
CA ILE A 135 0.12 -22.89 -10.06
C ILE A 135 -1.26 -23.21 -10.63
N PRO A 136 -2.11 -23.97 -9.90
CA PRO A 136 -3.44 -24.30 -10.39
C PRO A 136 -4.35 -23.06 -10.41
N TRP A 137 -5.25 -23.01 -11.40
CA TRP A 137 -6.33 -22.04 -11.41
C TRP A 137 -7.28 -22.27 -10.24
N VAL A 138 -7.71 -21.18 -9.60
CA VAL A 138 -8.62 -21.24 -8.45
C VAL A 138 -9.96 -20.63 -8.79
N HIS A 139 -11.02 -21.39 -8.52
CA HIS A 139 -12.42 -20.99 -8.74
C HIS A 139 -13.20 -20.74 -7.45
N GLY A 140 -12.53 -20.73 -6.29
CA GLY A 140 -13.13 -20.45 -4.99
C GLY A 140 -13.05 -18.97 -4.60
N PHE A 141 -13.65 -18.63 -3.46
CA PHE A 141 -13.50 -17.30 -2.87
C PHE A 141 -12.02 -16.98 -2.58
N PRO A 142 -11.53 -15.75 -2.85
CA PRO A 142 -12.26 -14.59 -3.35
C PRO A 142 -12.29 -14.42 -4.89
N PHE A 143 -11.68 -15.34 -5.64
CA PHE A 143 -11.48 -15.24 -7.09
C PHE A 143 -12.73 -15.53 -7.93
N ASN A 144 -13.75 -16.19 -7.35
CA ASN A 144 -15.05 -16.33 -8.00
C ASN A 144 -15.91 -15.05 -7.97
N THR A 145 -15.51 -14.06 -7.17
CA THR A 145 -16.28 -12.83 -6.94
C THR A 145 -15.57 -11.60 -7.50
N PHE A 146 -14.24 -11.54 -7.37
CA PHE A 146 -13.44 -10.40 -7.79
C PHE A 146 -12.27 -10.84 -8.68
N ASN A 147 -11.96 -10.05 -9.71
CA ASN A 147 -10.83 -10.32 -10.60
C ASN A 147 -9.47 -10.15 -9.89
N HIS A 148 -9.36 -9.10 -9.07
CA HIS A 148 -8.13 -8.74 -8.34
C HIS A 148 -8.42 -8.54 -6.85
N PRO A 149 -8.79 -9.61 -6.12
CA PRO A 149 -9.29 -9.49 -4.75
C PRO A 149 -8.26 -8.89 -3.78
N GLN A 150 -6.97 -9.19 -3.96
CA GLN A 150 -5.90 -8.60 -3.17
C GLN A 150 -5.77 -7.09 -3.39
N TYR A 151 -5.89 -6.62 -4.63
CA TYR A 151 -5.77 -5.19 -4.94
C TYR A 151 -6.97 -4.41 -4.44
N LEU A 152 -8.18 -4.96 -4.63
CA LEU A 152 -9.38 -4.40 -4.02
C LEU A 152 -9.25 -4.35 -2.50
N GLY A 153 -8.76 -5.42 -1.87
CA GLY A 153 -8.58 -5.48 -0.43
C GLY A 153 -7.60 -4.43 0.11
N CYS A 154 -6.49 -4.21 -0.59
CA CYS A 154 -5.55 -3.13 -0.30
C CYS A 154 -6.19 -1.74 -0.45
N VAL A 155 -6.92 -1.48 -1.54
CA VAL A 155 -7.59 -0.18 -1.77
C VAL A 155 -8.63 0.11 -0.69
N CYS A 156 -9.46 -0.88 -0.31
CA CYS A 156 -10.40 -0.72 0.79
C CYS A 156 -9.70 -0.40 2.12
N SER A 157 -8.60 -1.10 2.43
CA SER A 157 -7.82 -0.85 3.65
C SER A 157 -7.20 0.55 3.67
N ILE A 158 -6.69 1.01 2.52
CA ILE A 158 -6.12 2.35 2.36
C ILE A 158 -7.19 3.40 2.59
N TRP A 159 -8.35 3.31 1.92
CA TRP A 159 -9.40 4.30 2.10
C TRP A 159 -10.00 4.31 3.50
N GLY A 160 -10.12 3.15 4.16
CA GLY A 160 -10.49 3.10 5.56
C GLY A 160 -9.47 3.82 6.46
N ALA A 161 -8.17 3.60 6.25
CA ALA A 161 -7.12 4.33 6.98
C ALA A 161 -7.12 5.83 6.66
N THR A 162 -7.27 6.21 5.39
CA THR A 162 -7.40 7.61 4.94
C THR A 162 -8.56 8.31 5.63
N LEU A 163 -9.73 7.67 5.75
CA LEU A 163 -10.90 8.24 6.45
C LEU A 163 -10.62 8.49 7.93
N LEU A 164 -9.97 7.55 8.63
CA LEU A 164 -9.60 7.74 10.03
C LEU A 164 -8.65 8.94 10.20
N VAL A 165 -7.64 9.04 9.33
CA VAL A 165 -6.66 10.13 9.39
C VAL A 165 -7.29 11.48 9.02
N LEU A 166 -8.07 11.53 7.94
CA LEU A 166 -8.67 12.75 7.40
C LEU A 166 -9.55 13.45 8.45
N CYS A 167 -10.31 12.69 9.23
CA CYS A 167 -11.17 13.23 10.27
C CYS A 167 -10.43 13.70 11.53
N THR A 168 -9.13 13.42 11.65
CA THR A 168 -8.30 13.86 12.79
C THR A 168 -7.33 14.98 12.46
N VAL A 169 -7.19 15.36 11.19
CA VAL A 169 -6.26 16.42 10.77
C VAL A 169 -6.97 17.72 10.43
N HIS A 170 -6.25 18.83 10.62
CA HIS A 170 -6.69 20.13 10.13
C HIS A 170 -6.91 20.14 8.63
N PHE A 171 -7.90 20.93 8.18
CA PHE A 171 -8.34 21.02 6.79
C PHE A 171 -7.21 21.26 5.78
N TYR A 172 -6.23 22.11 6.12
CA TYR A 172 -5.11 22.40 5.21
C TYR A 172 -4.22 21.17 4.94
N ARG A 173 -4.22 20.16 5.82
CA ARG A 173 -3.48 18.90 5.63
C ARG A 173 -4.26 17.84 4.84
N TRP A 174 -5.56 18.06 4.59
CA TRP A 174 -6.42 17.09 3.90
C TRP A 174 -5.91 16.72 2.51
N MET A 175 -5.35 17.70 1.79
CA MET A 175 -4.84 17.47 0.43
C MET A 175 -3.67 16.47 0.42
N HIS A 176 -2.80 16.49 1.44
CA HIS A 176 -1.72 15.52 1.58
C HIS A 176 -2.27 14.11 1.86
N VAL A 177 -3.23 13.98 2.78
CA VAL A 177 -3.86 12.70 3.12
C VAL A 177 -4.60 12.10 1.92
N LEU A 178 -5.41 12.90 1.22
CA LEU A 178 -6.17 12.47 0.05
C LEU A 178 -5.27 12.15 -1.15
N SER A 179 -4.19 12.91 -1.36
CA SER A 179 -3.25 12.63 -2.45
C SER A 179 -2.54 11.30 -2.26
N ILE A 180 -2.14 10.94 -1.03
CA ILE A 180 -1.57 9.62 -0.73
C ILE A 180 -2.57 8.50 -0.98
N GLY A 181 -3.81 8.61 -0.47
CA GLY A 181 -4.85 7.60 -0.70
C GLY A 181 -5.17 7.40 -2.19
N THR A 182 -5.24 8.50 -2.94
CA THR A 182 -5.48 8.49 -4.39
C THR A 182 -4.28 7.88 -5.14
N TRP A 183 -3.06 8.34 -4.84
CA TRP A 183 -1.84 7.83 -5.45
C TRP A 183 -1.70 6.32 -5.26
N TRP A 184 -1.92 5.84 -4.04
CA TRP A 184 -1.82 4.42 -3.74
C TRP A 184 -2.91 3.59 -4.45
N THR A 185 -4.11 4.15 -4.60
CA THR A 185 -5.16 3.53 -5.44
C THR A 185 -4.70 3.42 -6.90
N MET A 186 -4.12 4.48 -7.47
CA MET A 186 -3.61 4.47 -8.83
C MET A 186 -2.50 3.43 -9.04
N LEU A 187 -1.63 3.22 -8.05
CA LEU A 187 -0.60 2.17 -8.10
C LEU A 187 -1.20 0.76 -8.16
N TYR A 188 -2.26 0.49 -7.39
CA TYR A 188 -2.95 -0.81 -7.47
C TYR A 188 -3.75 -1.00 -8.76
N LEU A 189 -4.37 0.07 -9.28
CA LEU A 189 -4.99 0.04 -10.60
C LEU A 189 -3.95 -0.27 -11.68
N PHE A 190 -2.80 0.40 -11.61
CA PHE A 190 -1.68 0.13 -12.51
C PHE A 190 -1.24 -1.34 -12.46
N SER A 191 -1.00 -1.90 -11.26
CA SER A 191 -0.67 -3.32 -11.10
C SER A 191 -1.74 -4.25 -11.66
N SER A 192 -3.02 -3.96 -11.43
CA SER A 192 -4.11 -4.77 -11.98
C SER A 192 -4.12 -4.77 -13.52
N ILE A 193 -3.83 -3.64 -14.15
CA ILE A 193 -3.79 -3.52 -15.62
C ILE A 193 -2.58 -4.26 -16.18
N VAL A 194 -1.42 -4.16 -15.52
CA VAL A 194 -0.20 -4.88 -15.92
C VAL A 194 -0.40 -6.38 -15.84
N GLU A 195 -1.05 -6.88 -14.79
CA GLU A 195 -1.21 -8.31 -14.53
C GLU A 195 -2.39 -8.95 -15.26
N SER A 196 -3.30 -8.15 -15.80
CA SER A 196 -4.37 -8.63 -16.66
C SER A 196 -3.91 -8.91 -18.10
N LYS A 197 -2.64 -8.63 -18.41
CA LYS A 197 -1.97 -8.91 -19.70
C LYS A 197 -1.04 -10.11 -19.58
#